data_AF-M4B6S5-F1
#
_entry.id   AF-M4B6S5-F1
#
_cell.length_a   1.000
_cell.length_b   1.000
_cell.length_c   1.000
_cell.angle_alpha   90.00
_cell.angle_beta   90.00
_cell.angle_gamma   90.00
#
_symmetry.space_group_name_H-M   'P 1'
#
loop_
_entity.id
_entity.type
_entity.pdbx_description
1 polymer ?
#
loop_
_entity_poly.entity_id
_entity_poly.type
_entity_poly.pdbx_seq_one_letter_code
_entity_poly.pdbx_strand_id
1 'polypeptide(L)'
;MYRAILVAFFLLQTVLSYLIPVVGPATSFIHLSWLYSLYCFEYKWSLAGWSLERRLAHLEQNWAYFAGFGSPFTLATFFVPNFVSKGIFALLFPVFLLQAIACDPEPEGNEALKKLPMFRFSRWWSLQLLRRIGHATGLKTKVQRAMEKQNRGKRS
;
A
#
# COMPACT_ATOMS: atom_id res chain seq x y z
N MET A 1 -26.68 -0.48 5.02
CA MET A 1 -26.76 -1.78 5.71
C MET A 1 -25.42 -2.54 5.63
N TYR A 2 -24.98 -3.01 4.46
CA TYR A 2 -23.72 -3.77 4.30
C TYR A 2 -22.44 -3.05 4.81
N ARG A 3 -22.29 -1.76 4.49
CA ARG A 3 -21.18 -0.92 5.01
C ARG A 3 -21.11 -0.89 6.54
N ALA A 4 -22.27 -0.78 7.19
CA ALA A 4 -22.34 -0.70 8.64
C ALA A 4 -21.97 -2.03 9.28
N ILE A 5 -22.30 -3.16 8.64
CA ILE A 5 -21.94 -4.50 9.09
C ILE A 5 -20.44 -4.72 8.97
N LEU A 6 -19.82 -4.32 7.85
CA LEU A 6 -18.37 -4.42 7.68
C LEU A 6 -17.62 -3.49 8.63
N VAL A 7 -18.06 -2.25 8.78
CA VAL A 7 -17.49 -1.31 9.76
C VAL A 7 -17.67 -1.85 11.18
N ALA A 8 -18.81 -2.45 11.52
CA ALA A 8 -19.04 -3.07 12.83
C ALA A 8 -18.12 -4.27 13.07
N PHE A 9 -17.91 -5.13 12.06
CA PHE A 9 -16.96 -6.25 12.15
C PHE A 9 -15.52 -5.78 12.29
N PHE A 10 -15.14 -4.74 11.53
CA PHE A 10 -13.81 -4.14 11.59
C PHE A 10 -13.54 -3.52 12.96
N LEU A 11 -14.50 -2.75 13.47
CA LEU A 11 -14.45 -2.16 14.82
C LEU A 11 -14.41 -3.22 15.91
N LEU A 12 -15.20 -4.29 15.77
CA LEU A 12 -15.16 -5.43 16.67
C LEU A 12 -13.75 -6.04 16.69
N GLN A 13 -13.14 -6.23 15.52
CA GLN A 13 -11.79 -6.75 15.39
C GLN A 13 -10.72 -5.78 15.95
N THR A 14 -10.90 -4.46 15.82
CA THR A 14 -10.05 -3.44 16.47
C THR A 14 -10.14 -3.54 18.00
N VAL A 15 -11.36 -3.68 18.54
CA VAL A 15 -11.61 -3.80 19.98
C VAL A 15 -11.01 -5.09 20.54
N LEU A 16 -11.16 -6.22 19.84
CA LEU A 16 -10.49 -7.47 20.21
C LEU A 16 -8.96 -7.35 20.15
N SER A 17 -8.42 -6.61 19.19
CA SER A 17 -6.97 -6.38 19.08
C SER A 17 -6.44 -5.46 20.18
N TYR A 18 -7.28 -4.57 20.71
CA TYR A 18 -6.97 -3.70 21.86
C TYR A 18 -6.77 -4.49 23.17
N LEU A 19 -7.33 -5.71 23.23
CA LEU A 19 -7.12 -6.66 24.32
C LEU A 19 -5.66 -7.18 24.38
N ILE A 20 -4.88 -6.99 23.30
CA ILE A 20 -3.46 -7.34 23.22
C ILE A 20 -2.62 -6.06 23.38
N PRO A 21 -2.10 -5.75 24.58
CA PRO A 21 -1.49 -4.45 24.90
C PRO A 21 -0.25 -4.09 24.06
N VAL A 22 0.39 -5.07 23.42
CA VAL A 22 1.56 -4.87 22.56
C VAL A 22 1.18 -4.52 21.11
N VAL A 23 0.04 -5.04 20.62
CA VAL A 23 -0.39 -4.88 19.21
C VAL A 23 -1.41 -3.75 19.06
N GLY A 24 -1.98 -3.28 20.16
CA GLY A 24 -2.93 -2.16 20.22
C GLY A 24 -2.44 -0.90 19.51
N PRO A 25 -1.29 -0.30 19.90
CA PRO A 25 -0.83 0.97 19.32
C PRO A 25 -0.56 0.90 17.81
N ALA A 26 0.06 -0.20 17.35
CA ALA A 26 0.33 -0.41 15.93
C ALA A 26 -0.96 -0.58 15.12
N THR A 27 -1.91 -1.36 15.65
CA THR A 27 -3.21 -1.57 15.02
C THR A 27 -4.03 -0.29 14.98
N SER A 28 -4.00 0.52 16.05
CA SER A 28 -4.66 1.82 16.11
C SER A 28 -4.06 2.81 15.10
N PHE A 29 -2.73 2.83 14.95
CA PHE A 29 -2.08 3.64 13.92
C PHE A 29 -2.52 3.24 12.51
N ILE A 30 -2.53 1.93 12.21
CA ILE A 30 -2.97 1.41 10.90
C ILE A 30 -4.44 1.76 10.64
N HIS A 31 -5.32 1.54 11.61
CA HIS A 31 -6.74 1.90 11.48
C HIS A 31 -6.94 3.38 11.23
N LEU A 32 -6.23 4.23 11.97
CA LEU A 32 -6.34 5.68 11.83
C LEU A 32 -5.79 6.15 10.46
N SER A 33 -4.73 5.51 9.95
CA SER A 33 -4.20 5.77 8.61
C SER A 33 -5.19 5.40 7.50
N TRP A 34 -5.85 4.25 7.61
CA TRP A 34 -6.92 3.87 6.69
C TRP A 34 -8.10 4.83 6.74
N LEU A 35 -8.50 5.25 7.94
CA LEU A 35 -9.61 6.19 8.12
C LEU A 35 -9.32 7.53 7.42
N TYR A 36 -8.16 8.13 7.64
CA TYR A 36 -7.81 9.40 6.99
C TYR A 36 -7.69 9.28 5.48
N SER A 37 -7.10 8.19 5.01
CA SER A 37 -7.04 7.92 3.58
C SER A 37 -8.43 7.78 2.99
N LEU A 38 -9.32 7.00 3.61
CA LEU A 38 -10.70 6.85 3.19
C LEU A 38 -11.42 8.19 3.11
N TYR A 39 -11.25 9.06 4.11
CA TYR A 39 -11.85 10.40 4.09
C TYR A 39 -11.41 11.21 2.86
N CYS A 40 -10.14 11.15 2.47
CA CYS A 40 -9.64 11.88 1.30
C CYS A 40 -10.16 11.28 -0.02
N PHE A 41 -10.12 9.95 -0.15
CA PHE A 41 -10.55 9.26 -1.37
C PHE A 41 -12.07 9.14 -1.52
N GLU A 42 -12.83 9.22 -0.42
CA GLU A 42 -14.29 9.16 -0.46
C GLU A 42 -14.87 10.26 -1.33
N TYR A 43 -14.32 11.48 -1.27
CA TYR A 43 -14.73 12.58 -2.12
C TYR A 43 -14.47 12.29 -3.61
N LYS A 44 -13.27 11.81 -3.96
CA LYS A 44 -12.95 11.39 -5.34
C LYS A 44 -13.94 10.34 -5.85
N TRP A 45 -14.18 9.30 -5.06
CA TRP A 45 -15.07 8.20 -5.43
C TRP A 45 -16.55 8.58 -5.40
N SER A 46 -16.93 9.57 -4.58
CA SER A 46 -18.27 10.13 -4.54
C SER A 46 -18.55 10.94 -5.80
N LEU A 47 -17.61 11.78 -6.23
CA LEU A 47 -17.68 12.50 -7.50
C LEU A 47 -17.70 11.55 -8.70
N ALA A 48 -16.96 10.44 -8.64
CA ALA A 48 -16.97 9.41 -9.67
C ALA A 48 -18.19 8.48 -9.63
N GLY A 49 -19.13 8.67 -8.69
CA GLY A 49 -20.35 7.87 -8.56
C GLY A 49 -20.11 6.41 -8.17
N TRP A 50 -18.96 6.08 -7.56
CA TRP A 50 -18.64 4.69 -7.24
C TRP A 50 -19.59 4.13 -6.19
N SER A 51 -20.05 2.90 -6.38
CA SER A 51 -20.77 2.18 -5.34
C SER A 51 -19.86 1.93 -4.14
N LEU A 52 -20.51 1.87 -3.00
CA LEU A 52 -19.97 1.61 -1.69
C LEU A 52 -19.11 0.33 -1.62
N GLU A 53 -19.57 -0.73 -2.27
CA GLU A 53 -18.88 -2.01 -2.39
C GLU A 53 -17.62 -1.90 -3.24
N ARG A 54 -17.67 -1.18 -4.37
CA ARG A 54 -16.52 -0.95 -5.23
C ARG A 54 -15.40 -0.19 -4.51
N ARG A 55 -15.77 0.82 -3.71
CA ARG A 55 -14.80 1.58 -2.89
C ARG A 55 -14.09 0.69 -1.88
N LEU A 56 -14.82 -0.22 -1.24
CA LEU A 56 -14.27 -1.11 -0.24
C LEU A 56 -13.39 -2.20 -0.85
N ALA A 57 -13.83 -2.82 -1.95
CA ALA A 57 -13.03 -3.80 -2.69
C ALA A 57 -11.70 -3.18 -3.19
N HIS A 58 -11.73 -1.91 -3.63
CA HIS A 58 -10.52 -1.20 -4.03
C HIS A 58 -9.58 -0.92 -2.84
N LEU A 59 -10.14 -0.62 -1.66
CA LEU A 59 -9.36 -0.47 -0.42
C LEU A 59 -8.71 -1.78 0.01
N GLU A 60 -9.46 -2.88 0.01
CA GLU A 60 -8.96 -4.21 0.38
C GLU A 60 -7.84 -4.66 -0.55
N GLN A 61 -7.97 -4.41 -1.86
CA GLN A 61 -6.93 -4.73 -2.84
C GLN A 61 -5.65 -3.91 -2.66
N ASN A 62 -5.76 -2.66 -2.18
CA ASN A 62 -4.64 -1.71 -2.07
C ASN A 62 -4.42 -1.25 -0.61
N TRP A 63 -4.65 -2.13 0.35
CA TRP A 63 -4.64 -1.78 1.79
C TRP A 63 -3.31 -1.15 2.25
N ALA A 64 -2.18 -1.64 1.73
CA ALA A 64 -0.85 -1.14 2.08
C ALA A 64 -0.58 0.26 1.49
N TYR A 65 -1.15 0.57 0.32
CA TYR A 65 -1.07 1.90 -0.27
C TYR A 65 -1.83 2.92 0.56
N PHE A 66 -3.06 2.60 0.95
CA PHE A 66 -3.88 3.49 1.78
C PHE A 66 -3.30 3.68 3.18
N ALA A 67 -2.73 2.63 3.78
CA ALA A 67 -2.00 2.74 5.04
C ALA A 67 -0.79 3.68 4.91
N GLY A 68 -0.01 3.55 3.83
CA GLY A 68 1.12 4.42 3.54
C GLY A 68 0.71 5.87 3.29
N PHE A 69 -0.33 6.10 2.49
CA PHE A 69 -0.85 7.43 2.16
C PHE A 69 -1.37 8.17 3.41
N GLY A 70 -2.09 7.47 4.29
CA GLY A 70 -2.59 8.04 5.54
C GLY A 70 -1.54 8.19 6.63
N SER A 71 -0.42 7.45 6.57
CA SER A 71 0.60 7.42 7.63
C SER A 71 1.19 8.79 8.02
N PRO A 72 1.60 9.70 7.11
CA PRO A 72 2.11 11.02 7.50
C PRO A 72 1.03 11.87 8.17
N PHE A 73 -0.24 11.74 7.74
CA PHE A 73 -1.36 12.44 8.35
C PHE A 73 -1.60 11.90 9.77
N THR A 74 -1.64 10.58 9.92
CA THR A 74 -1.75 9.93 11.23
C THR A 74 -0.61 10.29 12.17
N LEU A 75 0.63 10.31 11.68
CA LEU A 75 1.80 10.68 12.47
C LEU A 75 1.68 12.12 12.99
N ALA A 76 1.19 13.04 12.16
CA ALA A 76 1.02 14.45 12.52
C ALA A 76 -0.09 14.66 13.57
N THR A 77 -1.12 13.81 13.59
CA THR A 77 -2.26 13.96 14.51
C THR A 77 -2.16 13.09 15.78
N PHE A 78 -1.35 12.04 15.78
CA PHE A 78 -1.29 11.02 16.84
C PHE A 78 -0.51 11.47 18.08
N PHE A 79 0.54 12.30 17.93
CA PHE A 79 1.38 12.74 19.06
C PHE A 79 0.94 14.04 19.71
N VAL A 80 -0.11 14.68 19.19
CA VAL A 80 -0.57 16.00 19.62
C VAL A 80 -1.89 15.91 20.41
N PRO A 81 -2.15 16.86 21.34
CA PRO A 81 -3.41 16.88 22.06
C PRO A 81 -4.61 17.07 21.11
N ASN A 82 -5.77 16.50 21.48
CA ASN A 82 -6.98 16.46 20.64
C ASN A 82 -7.37 17.82 20.00
N PHE A 83 -7.15 18.92 20.71
CA PHE A 83 -7.45 20.26 20.20
C PHE A 83 -6.51 20.65 19.03
N VAL A 84 -5.20 20.45 19.22
CA VAL A 84 -4.19 20.70 18.19
C VAL A 84 -4.34 19.73 17.02
N SER A 85 -4.67 18.47 17.32
CA SER A 85 -4.95 17.42 16.34
C SER A 85 -6.08 17.83 15.37
N LYS A 86 -7.17 18.42 15.89
CA LYS A 86 -8.28 18.96 15.06
C LYS A 86 -7.84 20.13 14.20
N GLY A 87 -6.98 21.01 14.71
CA GLY A 87 -6.41 22.12 13.94
C GLY A 87 -5.51 21.62 12.80
N ILE A 88 -4.62 20.68 13.08
CA ILE A 88 -3.77 20.03 12.08
C ILE A 88 -4.61 19.29 11.05
N PHE A 89 -5.67 18.60 11.49
CA PHE A 89 -6.62 17.96 10.59
C PHE A 89 -7.25 18.96 9.61
N ALA A 90 -7.73 20.12 10.09
CA ALA A 90 -8.34 21.13 9.22
C ALA A 90 -7.37 21.68 8.15
N LEU A 91 -6.06 21.72 8.44
CA LEU A 91 -5.03 22.19 7.52
C LEU A 91 -4.57 21.09 6.54
N LEU A 92 -4.33 19.88 7.04
CA LEU A 92 -3.84 18.76 6.24
C LEU A 92 -4.94 18.15 5.36
N PHE A 93 -6.18 18.10 5.87
CA PHE A 93 -7.31 17.52 5.15
C PHE A 93 -7.45 18.05 3.71
N PRO A 94 -7.51 19.37 3.43
CA PRO A 94 -7.63 19.86 2.05
C PRO A 94 -6.41 19.51 1.19
N VAL A 95 -5.19 19.50 1.74
CA VAL A 95 -3.97 19.16 1.01
C VAL A 95 -3.98 17.68 0.59
N PHE A 96 -4.24 16.78 1.54
CA PHE A 96 -4.32 15.34 1.30
C PHE A 96 -5.53 14.98 0.42
N LEU A 97 -6.65 15.68 0.55
CA LEU A 97 -7.80 15.55 -0.34
C LEU A 97 -7.42 15.87 -1.79
N LEU A 98 -6.76 17.01 -2.04
CA LEU A 98 -6.31 17.39 -3.37
C LEU A 98 -5.32 16.37 -3.95
N GLN A 99 -4.41 15.85 -3.11
CA GLN A 99 -3.48 14.81 -3.52
C GLN A 99 -4.20 13.49 -3.88
N ALA A 100 -5.23 13.11 -3.13
CA ALA A 100 -6.06 11.95 -3.43
C ALA A 100 -6.84 12.13 -4.76
N ILE A 101 -7.34 13.34 -5.02
CA ILE A 101 -8.01 13.68 -6.28
C ILE A 101 -7.03 13.58 -7.46
N ALA A 102 -5.85 14.21 -7.34
CA ALA A 102 -4.80 14.23 -8.36
C ALA A 102 -4.14 12.87 -8.64
N CYS A 103 -4.22 11.95 -7.69
CA CYS A 103 -3.70 10.59 -7.87
C CYS A 103 -4.68 9.78 -8.73
N ASP A 104 -4.54 9.86 -10.05
CA ASP A 104 -5.28 8.97 -10.95
C ASP A 104 -4.66 7.57 -10.96
N PRO A 105 -5.48 6.51 -10.87
CA PRO A 105 -4.98 5.18 -11.16
C PRO A 105 -4.53 5.19 -12.62
N GLU A 106 -3.24 4.99 -12.86
CA GLU A 106 -2.69 4.93 -14.22
C GLU A 106 -3.56 3.95 -15.04
N PRO A 107 -4.06 4.35 -16.22
CA PRO A 107 -4.76 3.43 -17.09
C PRO A 107 -3.78 2.31 -17.44
N GLU A 108 -4.26 1.06 -17.45
CA GLU A 108 -3.52 -0.11 -17.95
C GLU A 108 -3.22 0.08 -19.44
N GLY A 109 -2.23 0.92 -19.72
CA GLY A 109 -1.72 1.29 -21.02
C GLY A 109 -0.34 0.68 -21.17
N ASN A 110 -0.32 -0.33 -22.02
CA ASN A 110 0.78 -1.18 -22.41
C ASN A 110 2.18 -0.52 -22.47
N GLU A 111 3.20 -1.34 -22.21
CA GLU A 111 4.65 -1.15 -22.42
C GLU A 111 5.50 -0.62 -21.24
N ALA A 112 6.25 -1.56 -20.64
CA ALA A 112 7.45 -1.32 -19.83
C ALA A 112 7.24 -0.73 -18.42
N LEU A 113 6.48 -1.44 -17.58
CA LEU A 113 7.02 -2.09 -16.39
C LEU A 113 8.21 -1.36 -15.71
N LYS A 114 8.04 -0.11 -15.28
CA LYS A 114 8.92 0.52 -14.28
C LYS A 114 8.52 0.03 -12.89
N LYS A 115 8.68 -1.29 -12.75
CA LYS A 115 8.90 -2.09 -11.54
C LYS A 115 8.72 -1.31 -10.24
N LEU A 116 7.50 -1.35 -9.73
CA LEU A 116 7.20 -0.94 -8.36
C LEU A 116 8.14 -1.66 -7.37
N PRO A 117 8.73 -0.93 -6.40
CA PRO A 117 9.79 -1.40 -5.50
C PRO A 117 9.33 -2.40 -4.43
N MET A 118 8.20 -3.09 -4.62
CA MET A 118 7.76 -4.19 -3.75
C MET A 118 8.69 -5.41 -3.85
N PHE A 119 9.24 -5.68 -5.04
CA PHE A 119 10.12 -6.83 -5.27
C PHE A 119 11.56 -6.63 -4.79
N ARG A 120 11.92 -5.52 -4.13
CA ARG A 120 13.28 -5.33 -3.61
C ARG A 120 13.58 -6.29 -2.45
N PHE A 121 12.60 -6.49 -1.57
CA PHE A 121 12.71 -7.42 -0.46
C PHE A 121 12.73 -8.88 -0.95
N SER A 122 11.85 -9.20 -1.90
CA SER A 122 11.81 -10.51 -2.56
C SER A 122 13.09 -10.81 -3.36
N ARG A 123 13.64 -9.83 -4.10
CA ARG A 123 14.92 -9.98 -4.81
C ARG A 123 16.09 -10.11 -3.86
N TRP A 124 16.10 -9.38 -2.75
CA TRP A 124 17.18 -9.51 -1.77
C TRP A 124 17.19 -10.93 -1.16
N TRP A 125 16.02 -11.45 -0.79
CA TRP A 125 15.89 -12.81 -0.29
C TRP A 125 16.21 -13.87 -1.33
N SER A 126 15.73 -13.71 -2.57
CA SER A 126 16.06 -14.65 -3.66
C SER A 126 17.55 -14.61 -4.02
N LEU A 127 18.21 -13.45 -3.93
CA LEU A 127 19.66 -13.33 -4.14
C LEU A 127 20.47 -13.90 -2.98
N GLN A 128 20.01 -13.80 -1.73
CA GLN A 128 20.67 -14.45 -0.59
C GLN A 128 20.54 -15.98 -0.69
N LEU A 129 19.36 -16.49 -1.06
CA LEU A 129 19.13 -17.91 -1.34
C LEU A 129 19.96 -18.39 -2.54
N LEU A 130 19.97 -17.65 -3.65
CA LEU A 130 20.77 -17.97 -4.84
C LEU A 130 22.29 -17.87 -4.58
N ARG A 131 22.76 -16.97 -3.71
CA ARG A 131 24.18 -16.92 -3.30
C ARG A 131 24.54 -18.10 -2.40
N ARG A 132 23.67 -18.47 -1.46
CA ARG A 132 23.86 -19.62 -0.57
C ARG A 132 23.83 -20.95 -1.35
N ILE A 133 22.95 -21.08 -2.32
CA ILE A 133 22.83 -22.28 -3.18
C ILE A 133 23.88 -22.29 -4.30
N GLY A 134 24.20 -21.13 -4.88
CA GLY A 134 25.21 -20.98 -5.93
C GLY A 134 26.64 -21.26 -5.47
N HIS A 135 26.92 -21.17 -4.17
CA HIS A 135 28.19 -21.62 -3.59
C HIS A 135 28.29 -23.16 -3.51
N ALA A 136 27.16 -23.87 -3.62
CA ALA A 136 27.10 -25.34 -3.60
C ALA A 136 26.97 -25.96 -5.00
N THR A 137 26.65 -25.18 -6.05
CA THR A 137 26.51 -25.76 -7.40
C THR A 137 26.87 -24.73 -8.47
N GLY A 138 27.91 -25.06 -9.26
CA GLY A 138 28.53 -24.21 -10.29
C GLY A 138 27.60 -23.79 -11.44
N LEU A 139 26.69 -22.86 -11.17
CA LEU A 139 25.73 -22.31 -12.13
C LEU A 139 26.32 -21.16 -12.98
N LYS A 140 27.61 -21.22 -13.32
CA LYS A 140 28.24 -20.23 -14.23
C LYS A 140 27.90 -20.53 -15.70
N THR A 141 27.54 -21.77 -16.03
CA THR A 141 27.41 -22.24 -17.42
C THR A 141 26.04 -21.94 -18.06
N LYS A 142 24.95 -21.85 -17.29
CA LYS A 142 23.60 -21.63 -17.86
C LYS A 142 23.33 -20.16 -18.23
N VAL A 143 23.80 -19.21 -17.42
CA VAL A 143 23.61 -17.77 -17.68
C VAL A 143 24.44 -17.32 -18.88
N GLN A 144 25.65 -17.86 -19.04
CA GLN A 144 26.55 -17.52 -20.14
C GLN A 144 26.02 -18.04 -21.49
N ARG A 145 25.44 -19.25 -21.53
CA ARG A 145 24.77 -19.80 -22.72
C ARG A 145 23.49 -19.06 -23.12
N ALA A 146 22.77 -18.47 -22.17
CA ALA A 146 21.58 -17.67 -22.46
C ALA A 146 21.94 -16.31 -23.11
N MET A 147 23.02 -15.67 -22.64
CA MET A 147 23.53 -14.43 -23.25
C MET A 147 24.10 -14.66 -24.67
N GLU A 148 24.71 -15.82 -24.94
CA GLU A 148 25.25 -16.15 -26.27
C GLU A 148 24.15 -16.38 -27.33
N LYS A 149 23.04 -17.03 -26.96
CA LYS A 149 21.88 -17.21 -27.85
C LYS A 149 21.19 -15.89 -28.19
N GLN A 150 21.15 -14.94 -27.26
CA GLN A 150 20.55 -13.64 -27.49
C GLN A 150 21.41 -12.75 -28.41
N ASN A 151 22.74 -12.97 -28.45
CA ASN A 151 23.64 -12.25 -29.35
C ASN A 151 23.67 -12.84 -30.76
N ARG A 152 23.46 -14.17 -30.92
CA ARG A 152 23.33 -14.83 -32.23
C ARG A 152 21.98 -14.58 -32.92
N GLY A 153 20.91 -14.23 -32.20
CA GLY A 153 19.63 -13.87 -32.82
C GLY A 153 19.59 -12.43 -33.39
N LYS A 154 20.56 -11.59 -33.01
CA LYS A 154 20.69 -10.19 -33.50
C LYS A 154 21.66 -10.04 -34.68
N ARG A 155 22.40 -11.09 -35.03
CA ARG A 155 23.21 -11.16 -36.24
C ARG A 155 22.69 -12.35 -37.04
N SER A 156 22.02 -12.06 -38.15
CA SER A 156 21.75 -13.03 -39.21
C SER A 156 22.95 -13.91 -39.52
#